data_AF-A0A651H8E9-F1
#
_entry.id   AF-A0A651H8E9-F1
#
_cell.length_a   1.000
_cell.length_b   1.000
_cell.length_c   1.000
_cell.angle_alpha   90.00
_cell.angle_beta   90.00
_cell.angle_gamma   90.00
#
_symmetry.space_group_name_H-M   'P 1'
#
loop_
_entity.id
_entity.type
_entity.pdbx_description
1 polymer ?
#
loop_
_entity_poly.entity_id
_entity_poly.type
_entity_poly.pdbx_seq_one_letter_code
_entity_poly.pdbx_strand_id
1 'polypeptide(L)' 'MFARSDTFLIRAYGDVVNPLRPNRIIGRAWCEAIVQRIPDYVDPNLNEPHDVPTGNINERLGRRYVITAFRWLSREDI' A
#
# COMPACT_ATOMS: atom_id res chain seq x y z
N MET A 1 -17.39 -9.70 16.75
CA MET A 1 -16.14 -8.94 16.99
C MET A 1 -16.03 -7.91 15.86
N PHE A 2 -16.00 -6.61 16.15
CA PHE A 2 -15.93 -5.58 15.09
C PHE A 2 -14.49 -5.49 14.56
N ALA A 3 -14.31 -5.67 13.25
CA ALA A 3 -12.99 -5.52 12.61
C ALA A 3 -12.54 -4.06 12.71
N ARG A 4 -11.41 -3.81 13.37
CA ARG A 4 -10.80 -2.46 13.42
C ARG A 4 -10.32 -2.09 12.02
N SER A 5 -10.76 -0.92 11.55
CA SER A 5 -10.22 -0.27 10.37
C SER A 5 -8.97 0.52 10.78
N ASP A 6 -7.87 0.30 10.09
CA ASP A 6 -6.59 0.97 10.34
C ASP A 6 -6.24 1.87 9.16
N THR A 7 -5.57 2.98 9.42
CA THR A 7 -5.05 3.88 8.39
C THR A 7 -3.54 4.03 8.55
N PHE A 8 -2.83 3.91 7.43
CA PHE A 8 -1.37 3.90 7.35
C PHE A 8 -0.91 5.07 6.49
N LEU A 9 0.14 5.76 6.94
CA LEU A 9 0.91 6.67 6.10
C LEU A 9 2.16 5.91 5.62
N ILE A 10 2.26 5.68 4.32
CA ILE A 10 3.39 4.98 3.70
C ILE A 10 4.21 6.01 2.92
N ARG A 11 5.50 6.13 3.23
CA ARG A 11 6.45 6.93 2.44
C ARG A 11 7.46 6.01 1.75
N ALA A 12 7.74 6.28 0.48
CA ALA A 12 8.71 5.55 -0.30
C ALA A 12 9.70 6.51 -0.97
N TYR A 13 10.92 6.01 -1.19
CA TYR A 13 12.03 6.71 -1.83
C TYR A 13 12.67 5.81 -2.88
N GLY A 14 13.04 6.38 -4.02
CA GLY A 14 13.77 5.68 -5.07
C GLY A 14 14.83 6.56 -5.73
N ASP A 15 15.98 5.94 -6.00
CA ASP A 15 17.08 6.53 -6.77
C ASP A 15 17.33 5.74 -8.05
N VAL A 16 17.64 6.46 -9.13
CA VAL A 16 18.13 5.87 -10.37
C VAL A 16 19.62 6.14 -10.51
N VAL A 17 20.42 5.08 -10.62
CA VAL A 17 21.86 5.16 -10.85
C VAL A 17 22.18 5.17 -12.34
N ASN A 18 23.24 5.89 -12.72
CA ASN A 18 23.73 5.88 -14.08
C ASN A 18 24.30 4.48 -14.42
N PRO A 19 23.83 3.82 -15.48
CA PRO A 19 24.26 2.46 -15.81
C PRO A 19 25.76 2.38 -16.17
N LEU A 20 26.36 3.46 -16.65
CA LEU A 20 27.78 3.55 -17.00
C LEU A 20 28.64 4.08 -15.85
N ARG A 21 28.03 4.66 -14.80
CA ARG A 21 28.71 5.20 -13.62
C ARG A 21 27.91 4.86 -12.36
N PRO A 22 28.13 3.68 -11.75
CA PRO A 22 27.32 3.18 -10.64
C PRO A 22 27.20 4.15 -9.44
N ASN A 23 28.22 4.98 -9.20
CA ASN A 23 28.23 5.95 -8.11
C ASN A 23 27.53 7.28 -8.43
N ARG A 24 26.93 7.43 -9.62
CA ARG A 24 26.26 8.67 -10.04
C ARG A 24 24.75 8.47 -10.09
N ILE A 25 24.05 9.07 -9.13
CA ILE A 25 22.58 9.15 -9.15
C ILE A 25 22.15 10.19 -10.20
N ILE A 26 21.20 9.84 -11.06
CA ILE A 26 20.67 10.68 -12.14
C ILE A 26 19.21 11.10 -11.94
N GLY A 27 18.51 10.49 -10.99
CA GLY A 27 17.14 10.84 -10.64
C GLY A 27 16.81 10.38 -9.23
N ARG A 28 15.96 11.14 -8.56
CA ARG A 28 15.42 10.83 -7.23
C ARG A 28 13.93 11.10 -7.21
N ALA A 29 13.16 10.26 -6.54
CA ALA A 29 11.74 10.47 -6.34
C ALA A 29 11.33 10.01 -4.94
N TRP A 30 10.38 10.73 -4.37
CA TRP A 30 9.73 10.41 -3.11
C TRP A 30 8.22 10.46 -3.31
N CYS A 31 7.51 9.54 -2.68
CA CYS A 31 6.05 9.57 -2.67
C CYS A 31 5.51 9.20 -1.30
N GLU A 32 4.30 9.66 -1.05
CA GLU A 32 3.52 9.38 0.15
C GLU A 32 2.15 8.88 -0.27
N ALA A 33 1.69 7.80 0.39
CA ALA A 33 0.37 7.24 0.21
C ALA A 33 -0.33 7.10 1.57
N ILE A 34 -1.59 7.51 1.63
CA ILE A 34 -2.48 7.15 2.74
C ILE A 34 -3.22 5.89 2.32
N VAL A 35 -3.08 4.82 3.10
CA VAL A 35 -3.67 3.52 2.81
C VAL A 35 -4.58 3.14 3.97
N GLN A 36 -5.81 2.76 3.67
CA GLN A 36 -6.78 2.31 4.66
C GLN A 36 -7.04 0.82 4.49
N ARG A 37 -7.00 0.07 5.58
CA ARG A 37 -7.54 -1.29 5.63
C ARG A 37 -9.03 -1.22 5.94
N ILE A 38 -9.86 -1.72 5.04
CA ILE A 38 -11.31 -1.76 5.22
C ILE A 38 -11.77 -3.13 5.73
N PRO A 39 -12.99 -3.25 6.29
CA PRO A 39 -13.52 -4.52 6.75
C PRO A 39 -13.70 -5.55 5.62
N ASP A 40 -13.94 -5.14 4.39
CA ASP A 40 -14.15 -6.10 3.29
C ASP A 40 -12.90 -6.95 3.03
N TYR A 41 -13.11 -8.18 2.61
CA TYR A 41 -12.05 -9.02 2.07
C TYR A 41 -11.60 -8.56 0.68
N VAL A 42 -10.43 -9.04 0.22
CA VAL A 42 -9.93 -8.73 -1.14
C VAL A 42 -10.99 -9.02 -2.20
N ASP A 43 -11.65 -10.19 -2.13
CA ASP A 43 -12.84 -10.50 -2.93
C ASP A 43 -14.10 -10.48 -2.03
N PRO A 44 -14.95 -9.45 -2.15
CA PRO A 44 -16.16 -9.33 -1.32
C PRO A 44 -17.25 -10.32 -1.71
N ASN A 45 -17.19 -10.94 -2.89
CA ASN A 45 -18.25 -11.85 -3.34
C ASN A 45 -18.12 -13.25 -2.71
N LEU A 46 -16.94 -13.58 -2.17
CA LEU A 46 -16.64 -14.89 -1.61
C LEU A 46 -16.86 -14.95 -0.10
N ASN A 47 -16.73 -13.82 0.61
CA ASN A 47 -16.90 -13.74 2.06
C ASN A 47 -17.39 -12.35 2.49
N GLU A 48 -18.38 -12.35 3.37
CA GLU A 48 -18.82 -11.19 4.10
C GLU A 48 -17.78 -10.78 5.15
N PRO A 49 -17.79 -9.53 5.64
CA PRO A 49 -16.79 -9.05 6.59
C PRO A 49 -16.69 -9.86 7.89
N HIS A 50 -17.76 -10.55 8.30
CA HIS A 50 -17.81 -11.33 9.54
C HIS A 50 -17.49 -12.82 9.36
N ASP A 51 -17.26 -13.27 8.13
CA ASP A 51 -16.94 -14.67 7.83
C ASP A 51 -15.49 -15.03 8.18
N VAL A 52 -15.23 -16.32 8.38
CA VAL A 52 -13.87 -16.88 8.41
C VAL A 52 -13.60 -17.55 7.05
N PRO A 53 -12.74 -16.97 6.19
CA PRO A 53 -12.48 -17.51 4.87
C PRO A 53 -11.74 -18.84 4.97
N THR A 54 -12.19 -19.83 4.19
CA THR A 54 -11.60 -21.16 4.13
C THR A 54 -11.50 -21.60 2.67
N GLY A 55 -10.30 -22.00 2.23
CA GLY A 55 -10.07 -22.59 0.91
C GLY A 55 -10.18 -21.62 -0.27
N ASN A 56 -10.11 -20.30 -0.04
CA ASN A 56 -10.25 -19.30 -1.09
C ASN A 56 -9.19 -18.18 -0.99
N ILE A 57 -9.25 -17.21 -1.91
CA ILE A 57 -8.26 -16.14 -1.99
C ILE A 57 -8.22 -15.24 -0.75
N ASN A 58 -9.35 -15.09 -0.05
CA ASN A 58 -9.46 -14.24 1.12
C ASN A 58 -8.75 -14.84 2.35
N GLU A 59 -8.58 -16.16 2.41
CA GLU A 59 -7.75 -16.81 3.43
C GLU A 59 -6.27 -16.46 3.24
N ARG A 60 -5.82 -16.37 1.98
CA ARG A 60 -4.41 -16.09 1.64
C ARG A 60 -4.05 -14.61 1.67
N LEU A 61 -4.92 -13.75 1.13
CA LEU A 61 -4.66 -12.32 0.96
C LEU A 61 -5.31 -11.46 2.04
N GLY A 62 -6.34 -11.95 2.72
CA GLY A 62 -6.99 -11.25 3.81
C GLY A 62 -7.85 -10.07 3.37
N ARG A 63 -7.83 -9.02 4.19
CA ARG A 63 -8.66 -7.82 4.07
C ARG A 63 -8.15 -6.89 2.96
N ARG A 64 -9.07 -6.16 2.35
CA ARG A 64 -8.76 -5.21 1.29
C ARG A 64 -8.10 -3.95 1.86
N TYR A 65 -7.10 -3.46 1.13
CA TYR A 65 -6.49 -2.15 1.36
C TYR A 65 -6.85 -1.21 0.22
N VAL A 66 -7.17 0.03 0.55
CA VAL A 66 -7.50 1.08 -0.41
C VAL A 66 -6.53 2.23 -0.22
N ILE A 67 -5.89 2.66 -1.30
CA ILE A 67 -5.11 3.90 -1.31
C ILE A 67 -6.11 5.05 -1.39
N THR A 68 -6.26 5.80 -0.30
CA THR A 68 -7.22 6.91 -0.21
C THR A 68 -6.61 8.23 -0.66
N ALA A 69 -5.29 8.37 -0.57
CA ALA A 69 -4.56 9.51 -1.12
C ALA A 69 -3.17 9.09 -1.58
N PHE A 70 -2.66 9.77 -2.60
CA PHE A 70 -1.28 9.62 -3.07
C PHE A 70 -0.75 10.99 -3.51
N ARG A 71 0.50 11.29 -3.17
CA ARG A 71 1.20 12.46 -3.69
C ARG A 71 2.69 12.17 -3.90
N TRP A 72 3.25 12.83 -4.90
CA TRP A 72 4.70 12.97 -5.05
C TRP A 72 5.19 14.05 -4.08
N LEU A 73 6.36 13.84 -3.50
CA LEU A 73 7.00 14.78 -2.57
C LEU A 73 8.15 15.49 -3.29
N SER A 74 8.24 16.81 -3.15
CA SER A 74 9.43 17.56 -3.53
C SER A 74 10.51 17.45 -2.45
N ARG A 75 11.69 18.05 -2.68
CA ARG A 75 12.78 18.02 -1.70
C ARG A 75 12.41 18.75 -0.40
N GLU A 76 11.52 19.74 -0.50
CA GLU A 76 11.05 20.58 0.59
C GLU A 76 9.98 19.88 1.46
N ASP A 77 9.36 18.81 0.94
CA ASP A 77 8.29 18.05 1.60
C ASP A 77 8.80 16.91 2.52
N ILE A 78 10.12 16.67 2.54
CA ILE A 78 10.75 15.50 3.17
C ILE A 78 11.36 15.85 4.53
#